data_AF-W4KIW0-F1
#
_entry.id   AF-W4KIW0-F1
#
_cell.length_a   1.000
_cell.length_b   1.000
_cell.length_c   1.000
_cell.angle_alpha   90.00
_cell.angle_beta   90.00
_cell.angle_gamma   90.00
#
_symmetry.space_group_name_H-M   'P 1'
#
loop_
_entity.id
_entity.type
_entity.pdbx_description
1 polymer ?
#
loop_
_entity_poly.entity_id
_entity_poly.type
_entity_poly.pdbx_seq_one_letter_code
_entity_poly.pdbx_strand_id
1 'polypeptide(L)'
;MCDGMKAHDLAIRLARVRHGDLSAGNILISDSGKGILIDWDLAMRLPSEDNQRVDTQGPQGPTTKWQTGTWQFISAARLMDPDSTRHELRDELESGLHVLLYTSVRYRASHLTVAQCKLLKKAFIEHFDSRSDTVQGRTSGGHGKYEFFQPIGPSAFSQDGLEKFLSEPHASLVETLRRLFVPLYSTERQLKLIPSMEQSRDAALEVLKTSDRFIEIIEEHLEMNGWTENDVSDELRGCDQFFTEARGLISEARRNSLLRANM
;
A
#
# COMPACT_ATOMS: atom_id res chain seq x y z
N MET A 1 2.03 10.62 -3.92
CA MET A 1 1.27 9.90 -2.88
C MET A 1 0.26 10.82 -2.18
N CYS A 2 0.68 11.92 -1.55
CA CYS A 2 -0.20 12.87 -0.84
C CYS A 2 -1.43 13.30 -1.68
N ASP A 3 -1.22 13.83 -2.89
CA ASP A 3 -2.32 14.25 -3.76
C ASP A 3 -3.26 13.11 -4.16
N GLY A 4 -2.72 11.89 -4.34
CA GLY A 4 -3.49 10.69 -4.64
C GLY A 4 -4.44 10.33 -3.49
N MET A 5 -3.96 10.42 -2.24
CA MET A 5 -4.80 10.19 -1.06
C MET A 5 -5.84 11.29 -0.85
N LYS A 6 -5.52 12.55 -1.17
CA LYS A 6 -6.51 13.63 -1.16
C LYS A 6 -7.61 13.40 -2.19
N ALA A 7 -7.25 12.99 -3.41
CA ALA A 7 -8.22 12.66 -4.45
C ALA A 7 -9.10 11.46 -4.04
N HIS A 8 -8.50 10.43 -3.44
CA HIS A 8 -9.20 9.27 -2.89
C HIS A 8 -10.20 9.67 -1.78
N ASP A 9 -9.77 10.52 -0.83
CA ASP A 9 -10.64 11.01 0.24
C ASP A 9 -11.82 11.84 -0.29
N LEU A 10 -11.57 12.74 -1.25
CA LEU A 10 -12.61 13.53 -1.90
C LEU A 10 -13.63 12.64 -2.61
N ALA A 11 -13.20 11.58 -3.30
CA ALA A 11 -14.10 10.64 -3.96
C ALA A 11 -15.01 9.91 -2.95
N ILE A 12 -14.46 9.53 -1.79
CA ILE A 12 -15.24 8.90 -0.72
C ILE A 12 -16.25 9.88 -0.11
N ARG A 13 -15.81 11.08 0.27
CA ARG A 13 -16.68 12.03 0.99
C ARG A 13 -17.72 12.67 0.09
N LEU A 14 -17.33 13.09 -1.10
CA LEU A 14 -18.18 13.90 -1.97
C LEU A 14 -18.98 13.04 -2.95
N ALA A 15 -18.36 11.97 -3.47
CA ALA A 15 -19.02 11.11 -4.46
C ALA A 15 -19.56 9.80 -3.86
N ARG A 16 -19.26 9.48 -2.59
CA ARG A 16 -19.59 8.19 -1.95
C ARG A 16 -19.06 7.02 -2.80
N VAL A 17 -17.85 7.15 -3.34
CA VAL A 17 -17.21 6.14 -4.20
C VAL A 17 -15.88 5.71 -3.59
N ARG A 18 -15.67 4.39 -3.50
CA ARG A 18 -14.35 3.79 -3.24
C ARG A 18 -13.69 3.40 -4.56
N HIS A 19 -12.37 3.45 -4.62
CA HIS A 19 -11.62 3.24 -5.86
C HIS A 19 -11.50 1.77 -6.24
N GLY A 20 -11.23 0.89 -5.27
CA GLY A 20 -11.12 -0.55 -5.46
C GLY A 20 -9.78 -1.08 -5.98
N ASP A 21 -8.87 -0.20 -6.41
CA ASP A 21 -7.52 -0.55 -6.93
C ASP A 21 -6.51 0.60 -6.78
N LEU A 22 -6.25 0.97 -5.52
CA LEU A 22 -5.21 1.95 -5.22
C LEU A 22 -3.83 1.29 -5.40
N SER A 23 -3.17 1.58 -6.52
CA SER A 23 -1.90 0.98 -6.93
C SER A 23 -0.88 2.05 -7.36
N ALA A 24 0.41 1.69 -7.39
CA ALA A 24 1.45 2.60 -7.87
C ALA A 24 1.27 2.99 -9.35
N GLY A 25 0.69 2.10 -10.18
CA GLY A 25 0.40 2.39 -11.58
C GLY A 25 -0.77 3.35 -11.79
N ASN A 26 -1.66 3.45 -10.80
CA ASN A 26 -2.88 4.27 -10.86
C ASN A 26 -2.70 5.67 -10.25
N ILE A 27 -1.47 6.02 -9.83
CA ILE A 27 -1.13 7.37 -9.35
C ILE A 27 -0.09 7.96 -10.30
N LEU A 28 -0.55 8.80 -11.22
CA LEU A 28 0.32 9.51 -12.16
C LEU A 28 0.94 10.73 -11.49
N ILE A 29 2.10 11.17 -12.01
CA ILE A 29 2.72 12.44 -11.63
C ILE A 29 2.64 13.35 -12.85
N SER A 30 1.97 14.50 -12.69
CA SER A 30 1.88 15.54 -13.71
C SER A 30 3.21 16.27 -13.90
N ASP A 31 3.33 17.04 -14.99
CA ASP A 31 4.51 17.86 -15.28
C ASP A 31 4.80 18.90 -14.18
N SER A 32 3.79 19.29 -13.39
CA SER A 32 3.95 20.17 -12.22
C SER A 32 4.28 19.43 -10.92
N GLY A 33 4.59 18.13 -10.98
CA GLY A 33 4.90 17.30 -9.83
C GLY A 33 3.70 16.86 -8.98
N LYS A 34 2.47 17.17 -9.39
CA LYS A 34 1.25 16.79 -8.64
C LYS A 34 0.81 15.37 -8.95
N GLY A 35 0.38 14.65 -7.93
CA GLY A 35 -0.21 13.32 -8.08
C GLY A 35 -1.64 13.35 -8.62
N ILE A 36 -1.98 12.43 -9.53
CA ILE A 36 -3.32 12.29 -10.11
C ILE A 36 -3.75 10.83 -9.98
N LEU A 37 -4.87 10.58 -9.30
CA LEU A 37 -5.46 9.25 -9.16
C LEU A 37 -6.35 8.92 -10.38
N ILE A 38 -6.04 7.84 -11.07
CA ILE A 38 -6.69 7.40 -12.31
C ILE A 38 -7.23 5.97 -12.17
N ASP A 39 -7.87 5.45 -13.22
CA ASP A 39 -8.35 4.06 -13.34
C ASP A 39 -9.44 3.68 -12.32
N TRP A 40 -10.60 4.29 -12.50
CA TRP A 40 -11.79 4.10 -11.64
C TRP A 40 -12.67 2.92 -12.09
N ASP A 41 -12.19 2.03 -12.95
CA ASP A 41 -13.01 0.95 -13.53
C ASP A 41 -13.44 -0.10 -12.49
N LEU A 42 -12.67 -0.23 -11.40
CA LEU A 42 -12.98 -1.10 -10.26
C LEU A 42 -13.73 -0.37 -9.13
N ALA A 43 -14.09 0.88 -9.34
CA ALA A 43 -14.72 1.70 -8.33
C ALA A 43 -16.13 1.21 -8.00
N MET A 44 -16.52 1.35 -6.72
CA MET A 44 -17.85 0.99 -6.25
C MET A 44 -18.46 2.12 -5.45
N ARG A 45 -19.77 2.33 -5.63
CA ARG A 45 -20.54 3.23 -4.78
C ARG A 45 -20.68 2.61 -3.39
N LEU A 46 -20.41 3.41 -2.37
CA LEU A 46 -20.70 3.07 -0.99
C LEU A 46 -22.22 3.11 -0.79
N PRO A 47 -22.80 2.20 0.02
CA PRO A 47 -24.22 2.22 0.33
C PRO A 47 -24.61 3.59 0.91
N SER A 48 -25.75 4.13 0.48
CA SER A 48 -26.34 5.29 1.16
C SER A 48 -26.89 4.86 2.51
N GLU A 49 -26.91 5.77 3.49
CA GLU A 49 -27.47 5.51 4.82
C GLU A 49 -28.94 5.03 4.76
N ASP A 50 -29.69 5.50 3.75
CA ASP A 50 -31.08 5.11 3.49
C ASP A 50 -31.24 3.75 2.77
N ASN A 51 -30.19 3.21 2.16
CA ASN A 51 -30.24 1.95 1.39
C ASN A 51 -29.15 0.98 1.82
N GLN A 52 -29.20 0.53 3.08
CA GLN A 52 -28.39 -0.60 3.57
C GLN A 52 -28.70 -1.94 2.88
N ARG A 53 -29.60 -1.95 1.87
CA ARG A 53 -30.03 -3.12 1.10
C ARG A 53 -29.73 -3.04 -0.39
N VAL A 54 -28.88 -2.11 -0.87
CA VAL A 54 -28.42 -2.22 -2.26
C VAL A 54 -27.51 -3.43 -2.32
N ASP A 55 -28.06 -4.52 -2.84
CA ASP A 55 -27.30 -5.67 -3.28
C ASP A 55 -26.09 -5.16 -4.07
N THR A 56 -24.89 -5.46 -3.58
CA THR A 56 -23.62 -5.24 -4.30
C THR A 56 -23.53 -6.04 -5.62
N GLN A 57 -24.62 -6.71 -5.99
CA GLN A 57 -24.88 -7.35 -7.26
C GLN A 57 -25.22 -6.29 -8.33
N GLY A 58 -24.19 -5.65 -8.86
CA GLY A 58 -24.27 -5.18 -10.25
C GLY A 58 -24.54 -6.35 -11.22
N PRO A 59 -24.86 -6.11 -12.50
CA PRO A 59 -25.41 -7.11 -13.45
C PRO A 59 -24.48 -8.28 -13.83
N GLN A 60 -23.34 -8.43 -13.17
CA GLN A 60 -22.34 -9.45 -13.46
C GLN A 60 -22.21 -10.37 -12.25
N GLY A 61 -22.46 -11.66 -12.48
CA GLY A 61 -22.76 -12.68 -11.48
C GLY A 61 -21.66 -12.99 -10.44
N PRO A 62 -21.89 -14.05 -9.62
CA PRO A 62 -21.25 -14.23 -8.31
C PRO A 62 -19.79 -14.69 -8.32
N THR A 63 -19.02 -14.59 -9.41
CA THR A 63 -17.77 -15.37 -9.54
C THR A 63 -16.48 -14.56 -9.74
N THR A 64 -16.49 -13.24 -9.89
CA THR A 64 -15.25 -12.50 -10.27
C THR A 64 -14.90 -11.25 -9.44
N LYS A 65 -15.78 -10.74 -8.56
CA LYS A 65 -15.51 -9.48 -7.81
C LYS A 65 -14.74 -9.63 -6.50
N TRP A 66 -14.42 -10.85 -6.07
CA TRP A 66 -13.98 -11.13 -4.70
C TRP A 66 -12.53 -10.73 -4.41
N GLN A 67 -11.72 -10.48 -5.46
CA GLN A 67 -10.31 -10.07 -5.35
C GLN A 67 -9.98 -8.93 -6.33
N THR A 68 -10.79 -7.87 -6.37
CA THR A 68 -10.38 -6.67 -7.13
C THR A 68 -9.20 -5.97 -6.43
N GLY A 69 -8.30 -5.45 -7.25
CA GLY A 69 -7.09 -4.75 -6.84
C GLY A 69 -5.80 -5.43 -7.29
N THR A 70 -4.73 -4.65 -7.33
CA THR A 70 -3.39 -5.12 -7.64
C THR A 70 -2.80 -5.86 -6.43
N TRP A 71 -2.47 -7.15 -6.60
CA TRP A 71 -2.04 -8.08 -5.53
C TRP A 71 -1.08 -7.48 -4.49
N GLN A 72 -0.05 -6.78 -4.97
CA GLN A 72 0.98 -6.15 -4.14
C GLN A 72 0.40 -5.13 -3.15
N PHE A 73 -0.72 -4.49 -3.47
CA PHE A 73 -1.31 -3.42 -2.66
C PHE A 73 -2.56 -3.84 -1.89
N ILE A 74 -3.18 -4.99 -2.20
CA ILE A 74 -4.33 -5.51 -1.44
C ILE A 74 -3.97 -5.68 0.05
N SER A 75 -4.86 -5.29 0.97
CA SER A 75 -4.63 -5.39 2.41
C SER A 75 -4.37 -6.82 2.90
N ALA A 76 -3.61 -6.95 3.99
CA ALA A 76 -3.30 -8.23 4.62
C ALA A 76 -4.58 -9.01 4.96
N ALA A 77 -5.53 -8.34 5.61
CA ALA A 77 -6.79 -8.97 6.00
C ALA A 77 -7.62 -9.49 4.81
N ARG A 78 -7.59 -8.80 3.65
CA ARG A 78 -8.27 -9.28 2.43
C ARG A 78 -7.55 -10.46 1.76
N LEU A 79 -6.22 -10.49 1.82
CA LEU A 79 -5.44 -11.61 1.25
C LEU A 79 -5.47 -12.87 2.11
N MET A 80 -5.62 -12.71 3.43
CA MET A 80 -5.68 -13.83 4.39
C MET A 80 -7.07 -14.46 4.51
N ASP A 81 -8.12 -13.73 4.14
CA ASP A 81 -9.50 -14.22 4.12
C ASP A 81 -10.08 -14.09 2.69
N PRO A 82 -9.66 -14.96 1.76
CA PRO A 82 -10.04 -14.87 0.34
C PRO A 82 -11.54 -15.12 0.09
N ASP A 83 -12.27 -15.61 1.08
CA ASP A 83 -13.71 -15.85 1.00
C ASP A 83 -14.52 -14.62 1.45
N SER A 84 -13.86 -13.64 2.05
CA SER A 84 -14.48 -12.40 2.51
C SER A 84 -14.82 -11.45 1.36
N THR A 85 -15.99 -10.84 1.45
CA THR A 85 -16.36 -9.67 0.61
C THR A 85 -15.89 -8.35 1.18
N ARG A 86 -15.21 -8.39 2.33
CA ARG A 86 -14.79 -7.20 3.05
C ARG A 86 -13.88 -6.34 2.18
N HIS A 87 -14.28 -5.09 1.98
CA HIS A 87 -13.46 -4.08 1.33
C HIS A 87 -13.88 -2.72 1.90
N GLU A 88 -13.24 -2.35 2.99
CA GLU A 88 -13.54 -1.13 3.75
C GLU A 88 -12.50 -0.05 3.47
N LEU A 89 -12.78 1.19 3.90
CA LEU A 89 -11.85 2.31 3.74
C LEU A 89 -10.45 2.01 4.28
N ARG A 90 -10.35 1.40 5.48
CA ARG A 90 -9.05 1.01 6.05
C ARG A 90 -8.24 0.06 5.15
N ASP A 91 -8.89 -0.76 4.32
CA ASP A 91 -8.19 -1.61 3.36
C ASP A 91 -7.60 -0.78 2.20
N GLU A 92 -8.28 0.29 1.77
CA GLU A 92 -7.76 1.24 0.78
C GLU A 92 -6.65 2.14 1.36
N LEU A 93 -6.77 2.57 2.62
CA LEU A 93 -5.69 3.29 3.32
C LEU A 93 -4.45 2.41 3.49
N GLU A 94 -4.64 1.13 3.83
CA GLU A 94 -3.54 0.16 3.89
C GLU A 94 -2.89 -0.02 2.51
N SER A 95 -3.69 -0.07 1.45
CA SER A 95 -3.18 -0.10 0.06
C SER A 95 -2.30 1.13 -0.22
N GLY A 96 -2.69 2.30 0.27
CA GLY A 96 -1.90 3.52 0.17
C GLY A 96 -0.54 3.39 0.86
N LEU A 97 -0.52 2.88 2.09
CA LEU A 97 0.74 2.61 2.81
C LEU A 97 1.61 1.61 2.05
N HIS A 98 1.03 0.56 1.48
CA HIS A 98 1.76 -0.40 0.64
C HIS A 98 2.32 0.23 -0.63
N VAL A 99 1.61 1.16 -1.28
CA VAL A 99 2.13 1.93 -2.42
C VAL A 99 3.32 2.78 -2.00
N LEU A 100 3.23 3.50 -0.88
CA LEU A 100 4.35 4.27 -0.34
C LEU A 100 5.56 3.37 -0.07
N LEU A 101 5.39 2.29 0.70
CA LEU A 101 6.49 1.38 1.04
C LEU A 101 7.11 0.73 -0.21
N TYR A 102 6.27 0.23 -1.12
CA TYR A 102 6.72 -0.42 -2.35
C TYR A 102 7.57 0.52 -3.20
N THR A 103 7.08 1.74 -3.46
CA THR A 103 7.79 2.72 -4.28
C THR A 103 9.07 3.21 -3.60
N SER A 104 9.05 3.41 -2.28
CA SER A 104 10.23 3.82 -1.50
C SER A 104 11.35 2.79 -1.58
N VAL A 105 11.02 1.51 -1.38
CA VAL A 105 11.99 0.41 -1.49
C VAL A 105 12.44 0.23 -2.94
N ARG A 106 11.50 0.28 -3.89
CA ARG A 106 11.78 0.00 -5.30
C ARG A 106 12.77 0.97 -5.92
N TYR A 107 12.66 2.25 -5.58
CA TYR A 107 13.39 3.31 -6.26
C TYR A 107 14.59 3.85 -5.50
N ARG A 108 14.84 3.42 -4.25
CA ARG A 108 15.94 3.94 -3.41
C ARG A 108 16.89 2.87 -2.85
N ALA A 109 16.58 1.59 -3.01
CA ALA A 109 17.37 0.50 -2.41
C ALA A 109 18.74 0.26 -3.08
N SER A 110 19.08 0.93 -4.20
CA SER A 110 20.37 0.73 -4.88
C SER A 110 21.59 1.17 -4.06
N HIS A 111 21.37 2.01 -3.04
CA HIS A 111 22.41 2.49 -2.12
C HIS A 111 22.91 1.43 -1.13
N LEU A 112 22.24 0.28 -1.05
CA LEU A 112 22.60 -0.80 -0.14
C LEU A 112 23.76 -1.67 -0.64
N THR A 113 24.48 -2.27 0.30
CA THR A 113 25.46 -3.32 -0.02
C THR A 113 24.77 -4.58 -0.55
N VAL A 114 25.49 -5.40 -1.34
CA VAL A 114 24.96 -6.66 -1.90
C VAL A 114 24.33 -7.58 -0.83
N ALA A 115 24.91 -7.66 0.37
CA ALA A 115 24.38 -8.48 1.45
C ALA A 115 23.05 -7.92 2.01
N GLN A 116 22.98 -6.60 2.24
CA GLN A 116 21.74 -5.93 2.66
C GLN A 116 20.65 -6.06 1.59
N CYS A 117 21.00 -5.91 0.32
CA CYS A 117 20.09 -6.09 -0.81
C CYS A 117 19.43 -7.47 -0.83
N LYS A 118 20.21 -8.54 -0.57
CA LYS A 118 19.66 -9.91 -0.55
C LYS A 118 18.61 -10.10 0.55
N LEU A 119 18.87 -9.57 1.75
CA LEU A 119 17.93 -9.65 2.87
C LEU A 119 16.66 -8.83 2.58
N LEU A 120 16.82 -7.61 2.06
CA LEU A 120 15.70 -6.75 1.69
C LEU A 120 14.86 -7.37 0.57
N LYS A 121 15.49 -7.93 -0.49
CA LYS A 121 14.79 -8.61 -1.58
C LYS A 121 13.94 -9.78 -1.07
N LYS A 122 14.48 -10.57 -0.13
CA LYS A 122 13.71 -11.66 0.49
C LYS A 122 12.48 -11.14 1.25
N ALA A 123 12.66 -10.12 2.09
CA ALA A 123 11.55 -9.51 2.83
C ALA A 123 10.50 -8.88 1.89
N PHE A 124 10.96 -8.25 0.80
CA PHE A 124 10.09 -7.65 -0.21
C PHE A 124 9.23 -8.67 -0.94
N ILE A 125 9.83 -9.77 -1.40
CA ILE A 125 9.08 -10.86 -2.05
C ILE A 125 8.06 -11.46 -1.08
N GLU A 126 8.45 -11.72 0.18
CA GLU A 126 7.53 -12.26 1.18
C GLU A 126 6.35 -11.32 1.46
N HIS A 127 6.60 -10.01 1.48
CA HIS A 127 5.57 -9.01 1.77
C HIS A 127 4.65 -8.72 0.59
N PHE A 128 5.20 -8.55 -0.62
CA PHE A 128 4.44 -8.06 -1.77
C PHE A 128 4.02 -9.16 -2.75
N ASP A 129 4.81 -10.23 -2.90
CA ASP A 129 4.64 -11.21 -3.98
C ASP A 129 4.27 -12.62 -3.49
N SER A 130 4.38 -12.91 -2.19
CA SER A 130 4.02 -14.20 -1.60
C SER A 130 2.55 -14.56 -1.86
N ARG A 131 2.32 -15.73 -2.45
CA ARG A 131 1.01 -16.31 -2.76
C ARG A 131 1.00 -17.80 -2.47
N SER A 132 -0.15 -18.31 -2.06
CA SER A 132 -0.40 -19.73 -1.89
C SER A 132 -1.76 -20.10 -2.49
N ASP A 133 -1.84 -21.25 -3.14
CA ASP A 133 -3.13 -21.77 -3.58
C ASP A 133 -3.80 -22.53 -2.43
N THR A 134 -5.03 -22.15 -2.14
CA THR A 134 -5.90 -22.86 -1.19
C THR A 134 -6.39 -24.17 -1.79
N VAL A 135 -6.82 -25.10 -0.93
CA VAL A 135 -7.40 -26.39 -1.34
C VAL A 135 -8.62 -26.23 -2.27
N GLN A 136 -9.30 -25.08 -2.21
CA GLN A 136 -10.44 -24.75 -3.06
C GLN A 136 -10.05 -24.07 -4.38
N GLY A 137 -8.76 -23.99 -4.70
CA GLY A 137 -8.24 -23.37 -5.92
C GLY A 137 -8.23 -21.84 -5.92
N ARG A 138 -8.53 -21.19 -4.79
CA ARG A 138 -8.38 -19.73 -4.62
C ARG A 138 -6.95 -19.38 -4.22
N THR A 139 -6.44 -18.26 -4.69
CA THR A 139 -5.13 -17.75 -4.25
C THR A 139 -5.30 -16.93 -2.96
N SER A 140 -4.53 -17.27 -1.93
CA SER A 140 -4.40 -16.56 -0.64
C SER A 140 -2.99 -16.04 -0.43
N GLY A 141 -2.80 -15.13 0.52
CA GLY A 141 -1.47 -14.59 0.84
C GLY A 141 -1.51 -13.61 2.00
N GLY A 142 -0.66 -12.57 1.94
CA GLY A 142 -0.69 -11.47 2.91
C GLY A 142 0.01 -11.75 4.22
N HIS A 143 0.67 -12.91 4.39
CA HIS A 143 1.40 -13.22 5.63
C HIS A 143 2.51 -12.20 5.92
N GLY A 144 3.36 -11.86 4.94
CA GLY A 144 4.37 -10.82 5.14
C GLY A 144 3.78 -9.44 5.48
N LYS A 145 2.60 -9.11 4.92
CA LYS A 145 1.88 -7.86 5.26
C LYS A 145 1.33 -7.90 6.69
N TYR A 146 0.80 -9.05 7.12
CA TYR A 146 0.39 -9.27 8.51
C TYR A 146 1.56 -9.16 9.47
N GLU A 147 2.71 -9.75 9.13
CA GLU A 147 3.95 -9.63 9.90
C GLU A 147 4.42 -8.18 10.01
N PHE A 148 4.32 -7.41 8.92
CA PHE A 148 4.63 -5.97 8.91
C PHE A 148 3.81 -5.16 9.92
N PHE A 149 2.56 -5.53 10.17
CA PHE A 149 1.73 -4.88 11.19
C PHE A 149 1.83 -5.49 12.58
N GLN A 150 2.71 -6.48 12.80
CA GLN A 150 3.05 -6.88 14.16
C GLN A 150 3.85 -5.78 14.86
N PRO A 151 3.82 -5.70 16.21
CA PRO A 151 4.41 -4.57 16.92
C PRO A 151 5.90 -4.35 16.64
N ILE A 152 6.68 -5.43 16.48
CA ILE A 152 8.11 -5.37 16.13
C ILE A 152 8.33 -5.35 14.60
N GLY A 153 7.46 -6.05 13.84
CA GLY A 153 7.58 -6.16 12.39
C GLY A 153 8.88 -6.82 11.89
N PRO A 154 9.05 -6.95 10.56
CA PRO A 154 10.30 -7.40 9.96
C PRO A 154 11.34 -6.27 10.00
N SER A 155 12.56 -6.59 10.43
CA SER A 155 13.67 -5.62 10.55
C SER A 155 14.10 -4.95 9.24
N ALA A 156 13.70 -5.51 8.09
CA ALA A 156 13.93 -4.89 6.78
C ALA A 156 13.03 -3.67 6.53
N PHE A 157 11.86 -3.61 7.19
CA PHE A 157 10.89 -2.53 7.05
C PHE A 157 10.63 -1.77 8.36
N SER A 158 11.44 -2.00 9.40
CA SER A 158 11.49 -1.11 10.56
C SER A 158 12.09 0.24 10.14
N GLN A 159 11.84 1.29 10.94
CA GLN A 159 12.44 2.61 10.70
C GLN A 159 13.97 2.51 10.51
N ASP A 160 14.71 1.91 11.46
CA ASP A 160 16.15 1.66 11.36
C ASP A 160 16.57 0.83 10.12
N GLY A 161 15.66 -0.02 9.63
CA GLY A 161 15.88 -0.82 8.43
C GLY A 161 15.82 0.02 7.17
N LEU A 162 14.83 0.91 7.10
CA LEU A 162 14.58 1.82 5.99
C LEU A 162 15.59 2.98 5.96
N GLU A 163 16.01 3.50 7.11
CA GLU A 163 17.03 4.57 7.22
C GLU A 163 18.41 4.18 6.66
N LYS A 164 18.64 2.90 6.38
CA LYS A 164 19.86 2.45 5.67
C LYS A 164 19.94 2.99 4.24
N PHE A 165 18.82 3.39 3.65
CA PHE A 165 18.75 3.88 2.26
C PHE A 165 17.72 5.00 2.02
N LEU A 166 16.86 5.29 2.99
CA LEU A 166 15.95 6.44 3.00
C LEU A 166 16.45 7.51 3.99
N SER A 167 16.03 8.75 3.79
CA SER A 167 16.21 9.81 4.80
C SER A 167 15.32 9.56 6.02
N GLU A 168 15.72 10.08 7.19
CA GLU A 168 14.94 10.01 8.44
C GLU A 168 13.45 10.38 8.26
N PRO A 169 13.06 11.55 7.69
CA PRO A 169 11.65 11.91 7.54
C PRO A 169 10.86 10.94 6.64
N HIS A 170 11.53 10.25 5.72
CA HIS A 170 10.90 9.28 4.83
C HIS A 170 10.66 7.95 5.54
N ALA A 171 11.66 7.45 6.26
CA ALA A 171 11.53 6.24 7.05
C ALA A 171 10.52 6.41 8.21
N SER A 172 10.56 7.57 8.89
CA SER A 172 9.63 7.88 9.98
C SER A 172 8.19 8.03 9.48
N LEU A 173 7.98 8.55 8.26
CA LEU A 173 6.65 8.60 7.64
C LEU A 173 6.04 7.21 7.49
N VAL A 174 6.81 6.24 6.97
CA VAL A 174 6.35 4.86 6.81
C VAL A 174 6.01 4.24 8.17
N GLU A 175 6.88 4.40 9.18
CA GLU A 175 6.62 3.88 10.53
C GLU A 175 5.39 4.54 11.19
N THR A 176 5.22 5.85 11.03
CA THR A 176 4.10 6.59 11.64
C THR A 176 2.76 6.17 11.02
N LEU A 177 2.70 6.00 9.70
CA LEU A 177 1.54 5.44 9.03
C LEU A 177 1.30 3.97 9.41
N ARG A 178 2.37 3.15 9.49
CA ARG A 178 2.27 1.74 9.91
C ARG A 178 1.60 1.60 11.28
N ARG A 179 1.96 2.47 12.23
CA ARG A 179 1.42 2.47 13.59
C ARG A 179 -0.09 2.65 13.66
N LEU A 180 -0.72 3.29 12.68
CA LEU A 180 -2.19 3.37 12.61
C LEU A 180 -2.85 1.98 12.49
N PHE A 181 -2.15 1.02 11.87
CA PHE A 181 -2.68 -0.30 11.56
C PHE A 181 -2.24 -1.37 12.55
N VAL A 182 -1.14 -1.18 13.30
CA VAL A 182 -0.61 -2.17 14.25
C VAL A 182 -1.68 -2.71 15.21
N PRO A 183 -2.56 -1.88 15.84
CA PRO A 183 -3.62 -2.39 16.71
C PRO A 183 -4.69 -3.24 16.00
N LEU A 184 -4.80 -3.12 14.67
CA LEU A 184 -5.73 -3.91 13.87
C LEU A 184 -5.22 -5.34 13.59
N TYR A 185 -3.93 -5.59 13.78
CA TYR A 185 -3.28 -6.87 13.50
C TYR A 185 -2.60 -7.49 14.73
N SER A 186 -2.77 -6.88 15.91
CA SER A 186 -2.15 -7.30 17.15
C SER A 186 -3.19 -7.69 18.20
N THR A 187 -2.83 -8.64 19.07
CA THR A 187 -3.60 -8.92 20.29
C THR A 187 -3.33 -7.85 21.36
N GLU A 188 -4.27 -7.64 22.29
CA GLU A 188 -4.05 -6.73 23.42
C GLU A 188 -2.78 -7.08 24.23
N ARG A 189 -2.49 -8.38 24.37
CA ARG A 189 -1.28 -8.84 25.06
C ARG A 189 -0.02 -8.35 24.37
N GLN A 190 0.02 -8.40 23.03
CA GLN A 190 1.17 -7.92 22.26
C GLN A 190 1.31 -6.40 22.34
N LEU A 191 0.21 -5.66 22.28
CA LEU A 191 0.23 -4.19 22.40
C LEU A 191 0.75 -3.73 23.77
N LYS A 192 0.33 -4.38 24.86
CA LYS A 192 0.79 -4.08 26.23
C LYS A 192 2.29 -4.28 26.44
N LEU A 193 2.96 -5.04 25.57
CA LEU A 193 4.42 -5.23 25.63
C LEU A 193 5.21 -4.07 25.03
N ILE A 194 4.55 -3.15 24.32
CA ILE A 194 5.17 -1.97 23.73
C ILE A 194 4.57 -0.72 24.37
N PRO A 195 5.24 -0.12 25.37
CA PRO A 195 4.71 1.04 26.10
C PRO A 195 4.36 2.25 25.22
N SER A 196 5.00 2.38 24.06
CA SER A 196 4.74 3.46 23.09
C SER A 196 3.54 3.20 22.15
N MET A 197 2.85 2.05 22.28
CA MET A 197 1.64 1.68 21.55
C MET A 197 0.42 1.83 22.45
N GLU A 198 0.02 3.08 22.70
CA GLU A 198 -1.08 3.41 23.61
C GLU A 198 -2.48 3.17 23.01
N GLN A 199 -2.59 3.06 21.68
CA GLN A 199 -3.89 2.93 21.02
C GLN A 199 -4.43 1.49 21.08
N SER A 200 -5.66 1.36 21.57
CA SER A 200 -6.43 0.12 21.47
C SER A 200 -6.88 -0.14 20.03
N ARG A 201 -7.32 -1.37 19.77
CA ARG A 201 -7.93 -1.73 18.49
C ARG A 201 -9.10 -0.80 18.14
N ASP A 202 -9.99 -0.53 19.09
CA ASP A 202 -11.17 0.31 18.86
C ASP A 202 -10.77 1.76 18.54
N ALA A 203 -9.77 2.30 19.25
CA ALA A 203 -9.24 3.63 18.94
C ALA A 203 -8.67 3.70 17.52
N ALA A 204 -7.91 2.68 17.09
CA ALA A 204 -7.37 2.60 15.73
C ALA A 204 -8.49 2.49 14.67
N LEU A 205 -9.56 1.73 14.96
CA LEU A 205 -10.73 1.66 14.09
C LEU A 205 -11.40 3.03 13.92
N GLU A 206 -11.58 3.77 15.01
CA GLU A 206 -12.16 5.11 14.97
C GLU A 206 -11.30 6.07 14.14
N VAL A 207 -9.98 6.05 14.32
CA VAL A 207 -9.04 6.89 13.53
C VAL A 207 -9.11 6.56 12.04
N LEU A 208 -9.25 5.28 11.68
CA LEU A 208 -9.28 4.82 10.28
C LEU A 208 -10.68 4.82 9.65
N LYS A 209 -11.68 5.44 10.28
CA LYS A 209 -13.00 5.71 9.68
C LYS A 209 -12.97 6.80 8.61
N THR A 210 -11.96 7.66 8.64
CA THR A 210 -11.73 8.70 7.63
C THR A 210 -10.28 8.65 7.20
N SER A 211 -9.95 9.38 6.11
CA SER A 211 -8.57 9.51 5.66
C SER A 211 -7.82 10.65 6.37
N ASP A 212 -8.47 11.37 7.30
CA ASP A 212 -7.95 12.63 7.87
C ASP A 212 -6.57 12.43 8.49
N ARG A 213 -6.45 11.55 9.49
CA ARG A 213 -5.18 11.36 10.18
C ARG A 213 -4.11 10.78 9.26
N PHE A 214 -4.50 9.94 8.30
CA PHE A 214 -3.57 9.37 7.32
C PHE A 214 -2.96 10.46 6.42
N ILE A 215 -3.78 11.38 5.93
CA ILE A 215 -3.34 12.51 5.09
C ILE A 215 -2.54 13.51 5.92
N GLU A 216 -3.01 13.85 7.11
CA GLU A 216 -2.35 14.77 8.04
C GLU A 216 -0.92 14.30 8.36
N ILE A 217 -0.71 13.02 8.64
CA ILE A 217 0.63 12.45 8.87
C ILE A 217 1.53 12.68 7.65
N ILE A 218 1.02 12.47 6.43
CA ILE A 218 1.82 12.69 5.21
C ILE A 218 2.20 14.17 5.10
N GLU A 219 1.26 15.09 5.32
CA GLU A 219 1.50 16.53 5.24
C GLU A 219 2.50 16.99 6.30
N GLU A 220 2.34 16.57 7.56
CA GLU A 220 3.27 16.85 8.66
C GLU A 220 4.71 16.42 8.31
N HIS A 221 4.88 15.25 7.70
CA HIS A 221 6.20 14.73 7.34
C HIS A 221 6.81 15.43 6.12
N LEU A 222 5.99 15.90 5.17
CA LEU A 222 6.49 16.64 4.01
C LEU A 222 7.11 17.99 4.40
N GLU A 223 6.70 18.56 5.54
CA GLU A 223 7.27 19.81 6.09
C GLU A 223 8.55 19.56 6.93
N MET A 224 8.93 18.31 7.19
CA MET A 224 10.15 18.00 7.94
C MET A 224 11.42 18.35 7.16
N ASN A 225 12.46 18.76 7.88
CA ASN A 225 13.78 18.92 7.29
C ASN A 225 14.46 17.55 7.05
N GLY A 226 15.42 17.52 6.12
CA GLY A 226 16.26 16.32 5.89
C GLY A 226 15.77 15.39 4.78
N TRP A 227 14.75 15.77 4.01
CA TRP A 227 14.44 15.09 2.75
C TRP A 227 15.62 15.16 1.79
N THR A 228 15.81 14.09 1.03
CA THR A 228 16.86 14.07 0.00
C THR A 228 16.42 14.91 -1.19
N GLU A 229 17.24 15.88 -1.57
CA GLU A 229 16.99 16.70 -2.77
C GLU A 229 17.45 15.95 -4.04
N ASN A 230 16.73 16.15 -5.15
CA ASN A 230 17.06 15.58 -6.47
C ASN A 230 17.29 14.07 -6.44
N ASP A 231 16.47 13.36 -5.66
CA ASP A 231 16.50 11.92 -5.47
C ASP A 231 15.94 11.15 -6.67
N VAL A 232 16.59 11.34 -7.82
CA VAL A 232 16.25 10.66 -9.06
C VAL A 232 16.27 9.14 -8.84
N SER A 233 15.15 8.50 -9.20
CA SER A 233 14.93 7.06 -9.09
C SER A 233 16.10 6.21 -9.59
N ASP A 234 16.41 5.15 -8.82
CA ASP A 234 17.40 4.13 -9.17
C ASP A 234 17.13 3.43 -10.51
N GLU A 235 15.86 3.34 -10.92
CA GLU A 235 15.47 2.72 -12.19
C GLU A 235 15.91 3.54 -13.41
N LEU A 236 16.05 4.86 -13.25
CA LEU A 236 16.62 5.72 -14.31
C LEU A 236 18.14 5.52 -14.45
N ARG A 237 18.81 4.88 -13.49
CA ARG A 237 20.26 4.61 -13.49
C ARG A 237 20.65 3.19 -13.92
N GLY A 238 19.73 2.43 -14.51
CA GLY A 238 20.04 1.10 -15.06
C GLY A 238 20.18 -0.01 -14.01
N CYS A 239 19.65 0.19 -12.79
CA CYS A 239 19.58 -0.85 -11.76
C CYS A 239 18.42 -1.84 -12.01
N ASP A 240 18.27 -2.30 -13.26
CA ASP A 240 17.28 -3.26 -13.75
C ASP A 240 17.35 -4.63 -13.01
N GLN A 241 18.31 -4.82 -12.11
CA GLN A 241 18.60 -6.07 -11.41
C GLN A 241 17.72 -6.36 -10.18
N PHE A 242 17.05 -5.34 -9.63
CA PHE A 242 16.43 -5.51 -8.30
C PHE A 242 15.04 -6.16 -8.33
N PHE A 243 14.18 -5.82 -9.31
CA PHE A 243 12.78 -6.25 -9.35
C PHE A 243 12.35 -6.88 -10.68
N THR A 244 13.27 -7.26 -11.56
CA THR A 244 12.97 -7.86 -12.88
C THR A 244 12.15 -9.16 -12.83
N GLU A 245 11.96 -9.73 -11.64
CA GLU A 245 11.11 -10.91 -11.39
C GLU A 245 9.70 -10.55 -10.84
N ALA A 246 9.42 -9.30 -10.48
CA ALA A 246 8.09 -8.84 -10.09
C ALA A 246 7.18 -8.80 -11.33
N ARG A 247 6.51 -9.91 -11.61
CA ARG A 247 5.73 -10.17 -12.85
C ARG A 247 4.55 -9.22 -13.10
N GLY A 248 4.21 -8.32 -12.18
CA GLY A 248 3.05 -7.43 -12.29
C GLY A 248 3.31 -6.16 -13.10
N LEU A 249 4.12 -5.24 -12.56
CA LEU A 249 4.20 -3.86 -13.05
C LEU A 249 5.17 -3.64 -14.23
N ILE A 250 6.17 -4.50 -14.41
CA ILE A 250 7.20 -4.33 -15.46
C ILE A 250 6.66 -4.66 -16.86
N SER A 251 5.65 -5.54 -16.96
CA SER A 251 5.15 -6.00 -18.26
C SER A 251 4.37 -4.92 -19.03
N GLU A 252 3.68 -4.01 -18.34
CA GLU A 252 2.89 -2.94 -18.96
C GLU A 252 3.73 -1.72 -19.32
N ALA A 253 4.66 -1.30 -18.45
CA ALA A 253 5.54 -0.17 -18.72
C ALA A 253 6.47 -0.42 -19.93
N ARG A 254 7.02 -1.63 -20.08
CA ARG A 254 7.91 -1.99 -21.20
C ARG A 254 7.17 -2.11 -22.54
N ARG A 255 5.87 -2.42 -22.54
CA ARG A 255 5.08 -2.50 -23.78
C ARG A 255 4.82 -1.10 -24.37
N ASN A 256 4.64 -0.09 -23.53
CA ASN A 256 4.40 1.29 -23.96
C ASN A 256 5.66 2.03 -24.43
N SER A 257 6.85 1.73 -23.88
CA SER A 257 8.10 2.36 -24.34
C SER A 257 8.57 1.81 -25.70
N LEU A 258 8.38 0.52 -25.97
CA LEU A 258 8.71 -0.10 -27.26
C LEU A 258 7.76 0.31 -28.40
N LEU A 259 6.51 0.70 -28.08
CA LEU A 259 5.56 1.24 -29.06
C LEU A 259 5.86 2.70 -29.42
N ARG A 260 6.45 3.48 -28.51
CA ARG A 260 6.87 4.88 -28.77
C ARG A 260 8.23 5.00 -29.47
N ALA A 261 9.09 3.98 -29.40
CA ALA A 261 10.37 3.97 -30.10
C ALA A 261 10.28 3.48 -31.57
N ASN A 262 9.11 3.00 -32.00
CA ASN A 262 8.84 2.50 -33.36
C ASN A 262 7.83 3.35 -34.15
N MET A 263 7.59 4.60 -33.73
CA MET A 263 6.96 5.67 -34.51
C MET A 263 7.94 6.83 -34.64
#